data_AF-A0A9D8G8N2-F1
#
_entry.id   AF-A0A9D8G8N2-F1
#
_cell.length_a   1.000
_cell.length_b   1.000
_cell.length_c   1.000
_cell.angle_alpha   90.00
_cell.angle_beta   90.00
_cell.angle_gamma   90.00
#
_symmetry.space_group_name_H-M   'P 1'
#
loop_
_entity.id
_entity.type
_entity.pdbx_description
1 polymer ?
#
loop_
_entity_poly.entity_id
_entity_poly.type
_entity_poly.pdbx_seq_one_letter_code
_entity_poly.pdbx_strand_id
1 'polypeptide(L)'
;MKSLQPSQQRSYRYLDLVMVAFVTVYLCSNLIGPAKAASLDLPLLGQVTFGAGVLFFPISYVFGDILTEVYGYARARRVIWTGFAAMLFASLMAFVVVSLPPAAGWNNQAAYEIAFGSTWRIVAASLVAYCVGEFVNSFLLAKLKLLTEGKHLWMRTIGSTIFGEGVDSLLFYPLAFWNSGLIPNELIPSLMLSQWIAKTAVEILFTPLTYKIVGFLKRAEQEDFYDRDTDFTPFRIKT
;
A
#
# COMPACT_ATOMS: atom_id res chain seq x y z
N MET A 1 28.37 33.89 6.84
CA MET A 1 27.50 33.19 5.87
C MET A 1 28.11 31.82 5.60
N LYS A 2 27.54 30.73 6.16
CA LYS A 2 27.93 29.37 5.80
C LYS A 2 27.32 29.06 4.43
N SER A 3 28.16 28.83 3.43
CA SER A 3 27.76 28.37 2.11
C SER A 3 27.01 27.04 2.25
N LEU A 4 25.72 27.03 1.91
CA LEU A 4 24.96 25.79 1.72
C LEU A 4 25.61 25.07 0.54
N GLN A 5 26.39 24.03 0.82
CA GLN A 5 26.87 23.11 -0.21
C GLN A 5 25.63 22.49 -0.87
N PRO A 6 25.59 22.38 -2.22
CA PRO A 6 24.50 21.67 -2.87
C PRO A 6 24.48 20.24 -2.34
N SER A 7 23.35 19.82 -1.77
CA SER A 7 23.16 18.44 -1.32
C SER A 7 23.43 17.52 -2.50
N GLN A 8 24.56 16.79 -2.46
CA GLN A 8 24.85 15.76 -3.45
C GLN A 8 23.66 14.79 -3.48
N GLN A 9 22.89 14.79 -4.56
CA GLN A 9 21.90 13.76 -4.81
C GLN A 9 22.65 12.44 -4.97
N ARG A 10 22.78 11.68 -3.87
CA ARG A 10 23.28 10.31 -3.91
C ARG A 10 22.34 9.48 -4.77
N SER A 11 22.90 8.82 -5.77
CA SER A 11 22.21 7.82 -6.58
C SER A 11 22.28 6.49 -5.84
N TYR A 12 21.13 5.98 -5.39
CA TYR A 12 21.02 4.65 -4.78
C TYR A 12 20.93 3.62 -5.90
N ARG A 13 21.71 2.56 -5.77
CA ARG A 13 21.80 1.54 -6.81
C ARG A 13 20.53 0.68 -6.88
N TYR A 14 19.87 0.45 -5.74
CA TYR A 14 18.70 -0.43 -5.67
C TYR A 14 17.35 0.29 -5.57
N LEU A 15 17.32 1.61 -5.34
CA LEU A 15 16.06 2.34 -5.17
C LEU A 15 15.14 2.19 -6.39
N ASP A 16 15.68 2.30 -7.60
CA ASP A 16 14.88 2.18 -8.83
C ASP A 16 14.36 0.75 -9.01
N LEU A 17 15.16 -0.27 -8.66
CA LEU A 17 14.73 -1.67 -8.72
C LEU A 17 13.62 -1.97 -7.70
N VAL A 18 13.77 -1.45 -6.48
CA VAL A 18 12.75 -1.58 -5.43
C VAL A 18 11.49 -0.82 -5.81
N MET A 19 11.62 0.37 -6.42
CA MET A 19 10.51 1.14 -6.95
C MET A 19 9.75 0.36 -8.03
N VAL A 20 10.45 -0.19 -9.03
CA VAL A 20 9.83 -0.99 -10.10
C VAL A 20 9.15 -2.22 -9.52
N ALA A 21 9.79 -2.93 -8.59
CA ALA A 21 9.20 -4.09 -7.92
C ALA A 21 7.92 -3.71 -7.15
N PHE A 22 7.96 -2.63 -6.37
CA PHE A 22 6.78 -2.11 -5.66
C PHE A 22 5.64 -1.76 -6.62
N VAL A 23 5.91 -0.95 -7.64
CA VAL A 23 4.89 -0.52 -8.61
C VAL A 23 4.28 -1.72 -9.34
N THR A 24 5.10 -2.71 -9.70
CA THR A 24 4.62 -3.93 -10.37
C THR A 24 3.70 -4.75 -9.46
N VAL A 25 4.14 -5.02 -8.23
CA VAL A 25 3.31 -5.75 -7.25
C VAL A 25 2.01 -4.99 -6.97
N TYR A 26 2.09 -3.67 -6.81
CA TYR A 26 0.94 -2.81 -6.55
C TYR A 26 -0.07 -2.84 -7.69
N LEU A 27 0.37 -2.70 -8.95
CA LEU A 27 -0.50 -2.82 -10.13
C LEU A 27 -1.15 -4.19 -10.23
N CYS A 28 -0.36 -5.27 -10.14
CA CYS A 28 -0.85 -6.62 -10.27
C CYS A 28 -1.85 -6.98 -9.15
N SER A 29 -1.59 -6.57 -7.91
CA SER A 29 -2.48 -6.88 -6.77
C SER A 29 -3.83 -6.19 -6.89
N ASN A 30 -3.89 -4.95 -7.40
CA ASN A 30 -5.13 -4.18 -7.53
C ASN A 30 -5.89 -4.45 -8.84
N LEU A 31 -5.27 -5.00 -9.88
CA LEU A 31 -5.96 -5.33 -11.14
C LEU A 31 -6.38 -6.80 -11.22
N ILE A 32 -5.60 -7.73 -10.67
CA ILE A 32 -5.87 -9.18 -10.80
C ILE A 32 -6.75 -9.68 -9.66
N GLY A 33 -6.51 -9.17 -8.45
CA GLY A 33 -7.07 -9.69 -7.20
C GLY A 33 -8.53 -9.36 -6.90
N PRO A 34 -9.00 -8.10 -7.06
CA PRO A 34 -10.26 -7.67 -6.43
C PRO A 34 -11.52 -8.33 -7.00
N ALA A 35 -11.53 -8.65 -8.30
CA ALA A 35 -12.70 -9.20 -8.97
C ALA A 35 -12.93 -10.70 -8.70
N LYS A 36 -11.99 -11.40 -8.06
CA LYS A 36 -12.07 -12.84 -7.83
C LYS A 36 -12.25 -13.15 -6.34
N ALA A 37 -13.41 -13.68 -5.99
CA ALA A 37 -13.58 -14.42 -4.73
C ALA A 37 -13.02 -15.84 -4.89
N ALA A 38 -12.30 -16.31 -3.87
CA ALA A 38 -11.79 -17.66 -3.76
C ALA A 38 -12.31 -18.30 -2.47
N SER A 39 -12.53 -19.61 -2.49
CA SER A 39 -12.91 -20.38 -1.31
C SER A 39 -11.92 -21.50 -1.09
N LEU A 40 -11.44 -21.66 0.14
CA LEU A 40 -10.58 -22.75 0.57
C LEU A 40 -11.26 -23.51 1.69
N ASP A 41 -11.16 -24.84 1.64
CA ASP A 41 -11.63 -25.70 2.74
C ASP A 41 -10.48 -25.93 3.72
N LEU A 42 -10.61 -25.37 4.92
CA LEU A 42 -9.59 -25.43 5.96
C LEU A 42 -9.96 -26.48 7.02
N PRO A 43 -9.03 -27.38 7.41
CA PRO A 43 -9.32 -28.50 8.31
C PRO A 43 -9.94 -28.13 9.67
N LEU A 44 -9.72 -26.91 10.15
CA LEU A 44 -10.17 -26.40 11.45
C LEU A 44 -11.26 -25.32 11.37
N LEU A 45 -11.43 -24.70 10.22
CA LEU A 45 -12.28 -23.50 10.04
C LEU A 45 -13.40 -23.71 9.02
N GLY A 46 -13.44 -24.85 8.33
CA GLY A 46 -14.38 -25.15 7.26
C GLY A 46 -14.12 -24.30 6.00
N GLN A 47 -15.16 -24.10 5.19
CA GLN A 47 -15.07 -23.34 3.95
C GLN A 47 -14.91 -21.84 4.24
N VAL A 48 -13.73 -21.30 3.97
CA VAL A 48 -13.41 -19.87 4.11
C VAL A 48 -13.38 -19.22 2.74
N THR A 49 -14.23 -18.22 2.53
CA THR A 49 -14.27 -17.41 1.32
C THR A 49 -13.54 -16.08 1.55
N PHE A 50 -12.64 -15.72 0.64
CA PHE A 50 -11.84 -14.51 0.70
C PHE A 50 -11.61 -13.93 -0.70
N GLY A 51 -11.35 -12.63 -0.80
CA GLY A 51 -10.93 -12.02 -2.07
C GLY A 51 -9.50 -12.44 -2.41
N ALA A 52 -9.25 -12.97 -3.61
CA ALA A 52 -7.95 -13.50 -4.01
C ALA A 52 -6.81 -12.47 -3.91
N GLY A 53 -7.15 -11.17 -3.99
CA GLY A 53 -6.20 -10.08 -3.77
C GLY A 53 -5.50 -10.09 -2.42
N VAL A 54 -6.12 -10.63 -1.35
CA VAL A 54 -5.53 -10.68 0.00
C VAL A 54 -4.15 -11.35 0.04
N LEU A 55 -3.89 -12.27 -0.88
CA LEU A 55 -2.63 -13.02 -0.93
C LEU A 55 -1.43 -12.14 -1.30
N PHE A 56 -1.65 -11.11 -2.13
CA PHE A 56 -0.58 -10.31 -2.71
C PHE A 56 -0.47 -8.91 -2.08
N PHE A 57 -1.55 -8.40 -1.50
CA PHE A 57 -1.56 -7.11 -0.80
C PHE A 57 -0.44 -6.96 0.25
N PRO A 58 -0.16 -7.96 1.11
CA PRO A 58 0.88 -7.82 2.12
C PRO A 58 2.29 -7.61 1.54
N ILE A 59 2.54 -8.10 0.33
CA ILE A 59 3.85 -7.92 -0.34
C ILE A 59 4.10 -6.44 -0.62
N SER A 60 3.09 -5.69 -1.09
CA SER A 60 3.24 -4.25 -1.33
C SER A 60 3.52 -3.44 -0.06
N TYR A 61 3.00 -3.87 1.09
CA TYR A 61 3.25 -3.22 2.38
C TYR A 61 4.70 -3.40 2.83
N VAL A 62 5.21 -4.64 2.77
CA VAL A 62 6.61 -4.94 3.10
C VAL A 62 7.58 -4.07 2.29
N PHE A 63 7.27 -3.82 1.02
CA PHE A 63 8.05 -2.88 0.21
C PHE A 63 8.01 -1.44 0.75
N GLY A 64 6.84 -0.95 1.17
CA GLY A 64 6.67 0.36 1.80
C GLY A 64 7.50 0.54 3.07
N ASP A 65 7.55 -0.48 3.93
CA ASP A 65 8.33 -0.46 5.17
C ASP A 65 9.83 -0.46 4.87
N ILE A 66 10.28 -1.34 3.98
CA ILE A 66 11.68 -1.39 3.53
C ILE A 66 12.09 -0.04 2.94
N LEU A 67 11.25 0.56 2.10
CA LEU A 67 11.53 1.83 1.45
C LEU A 67 11.71 2.95 2.48
N THR A 68 10.81 3.03 3.45
CA THR A 68 10.82 4.05 4.49
C THR A 68 12.04 3.89 5.39
N GLU A 69 12.36 2.65 5.79
CA GLU A 69 13.45 2.35 6.73
C GLU A 69 14.86 2.43 6.09
N VAL A 70 14.99 2.13 4.79
CA VAL A 70 16.30 2.15 4.09
C VAL A 70 16.58 3.50 3.43
N TYR A 71 15.59 4.09 2.76
CA TYR A 71 15.81 5.26 1.91
C TYR A 71 15.22 6.56 2.48
N GLY A 72 14.53 6.47 3.62
CA GLY A 72 13.88 7.58 4.30
C GLY A 72 12.51 7.93 3.73
N TYR A 73 11.72 8.62 4.55
CA TYR A 73 10.32 8.93 4.27
C TYR A 73 10.09 9.72 2.96
N ALA A 74 10.97 10.68 2.64
CA ALA A 74 10.84 11.51 1.45
C ALA A 74 10.90 10.69 0.14
N ARG A 75 11.76 9.66 0.09
CA ARG A 75 11.92 8.81 -1.09
C ARG A 75 10.87 7.71 -1.17
N ALA A 76 10.51 7.12 -0.04
CA ALA A 76 9.39 6.19 0.05
C ALA A 76 8.10 6.82 -0.52
N ARG A 77 7.81 8.07 -0.13
CA ARG A 77 6.70 8.85 -0.67
C ARG A 77 6.76 9.01 -2.19
N ARG A 78 7.93 9.28 -2.77
CA ARG A 78 8.08 9.38 -4.23
C ARG A 78 7.71 8.06 -4.92
N VAL A 79 8.14 6.93 -4.37
CA VAL A 79 7.80 5.60 -4.89
C VAL A 79 6.29 5.35 -4.81
N ILE A 80 5.66 5.68 -3.68
CA ILE A 80 4.21 5.52 -3.49
C ILE A 80 3.42 6.38 -4.48
N TRP A 81 3.75 7.67 -4.64
CA TRP A 81 3.11 8.52 -5.65
C TRP A 81 3.31 8.02 -7.08
N THR A 82 4.47 7.41 -7.37
CA THR A 82 4.71 6.78 -8.67
C THR A 82 3.78 5.58 -8.87
N GLY A 83 3.58 4.75 -7.83
CA GLY A 83 2.60 3.67 -7.82
C GLY A 83 1.17 4.16 -8.03
N PHE A 84 0.75 5.23 -7.35
CA PHE A 84 -0.56 5.84 -7.56
C PHE A 84 -0.74 6.41 -8.96
N ALA A 85 0.26 7.11 -9.50
CA ALA A 85 0.21 7.63 -10.86
C ALA A 85 0.10 6.50 -11.89
N ALA A 86 0.86 5.41 -11.70
CA ALA A 86 0.78 4.22 -12.54
C ALA A 86 -0.61 3.55 -12.42
N MET A 87 -1.18 3.48 -11.22
CA MET A 87 -2.51 2.92 -10.98
C MET A 87 -3.62 3.78 -11.63
N LEU A 88 -3.52 5.10 -11.54
CA LEU A 88 -4.44 6.02 -12.20
C LEU A 88 -4.37 5.85 -13.72
N PHE A 89 -3.17 5.73 -14.28
CA PHE A 89 -2.99 5.47 -15.70
C PHE A 89 -3.58 4.12 -16.12
N ALA A 90 -3.31 3.05 -15.37
CA ALA A 90 -3.89 1.74 -15.63
C ALA A 90 -5.43 1.77 -15.54
N SER A 91 -5.98 2.52 -14.59
CA SER A 91 -7.42 2.74 -14.48
C SER A 91 -8.01 3.52 -15.66
N LEU A 92 -7.31 4.53 -16.16
CA LEU A 92 -7.74 5.27 -17.35
C LEU A 92 -7.76 4.33 -18.57
N MET A 93 -6.72 3.52 -18.74
CA MET A 93 -6.66 2.52 -19.81
C MET A 93 -7.82 1.52 -19.69
N ALA A 94 -8.03 0.96 -18.49
CA ALA A 94 -9.14 0.04 -18.21
C ALA A 94 -10.49 0.67 -18.56
N PHE A 95 -10.73 1.91 -18.14
CA PHE A 95 -11.95 2.66 -18.44
C PHE A 95 -12.17 2.83 -19.94
N VAL A 96 -11.14 3.26 -20.68
CA VAL A 96 -11.22 3.43 -22.14
C VAL A 96 -11.51 2.10 -22.82
N VAL A 97 -10.79 1.03 -22.47
CA VAL A 97 -10.94 -0.28 -23.11
C VAL A 97 -12.32 -0.89 -22.84
N VAL A 98 -12.81 -0.82 -21.59
CA VAL A 98 -14.13 -1.36 -21.22
C VAL A 98 -15.27 -0.57 -21.87
N SER A 99 -15.11 0.74 -22.06
CA SER A 99 -16.15 1.60 -22.63
C SER A 99 -16.27 1.53 -24.16
N LEU A 100 -15.30 0.93 -24.84
CA LEU A 100 -15.38 0.77 -26.30
C LEU A 100 -16.48 -0.24 -26.67
N PRO A 101 -17.23 0.02 -27.76
CA PRO A 101 -18.26 -0.91 -28.20
C PRO A 101 -17.62 -2.25 -28.60
N PRO A 102 -18.18 -3.38 -28.12
CA PRO A 102 -17.64 -4.69 -28.45
C PRO A 102 -17.79 -4.96 -29.96
N ALA A 103 -16.75 -5.55 -30.57
CA ALA A 103 -16.78 -5.94 -31.97
C ALA A 103 -17.80 -7.07 -32.22
N ALA A 104 -18.27 -7.20 -33.46
CA ALA A 104 -19.11 -8.32 -33.84
C ALA A 104 -18.41 -9.67 -33.54
N GLY A 105 -19.04 -10.51 -32.72
CA GLY A 105 -18.49 -11.79 -32.26
C GLY A 105 -17.74 -11.75 -30.91
N TRP A 106 -17.61 -10.59 -30.26
CA TRP A 106 -17.04 -10.49 -28.91
C TRP A 106 -18.08 -10.80 -27.83
N ASN A 107 -17.95 -11.96 -27.18
CA ASN A 107 -18.90 -12.44 -26.16
C ASN A 107 -18.46 -12.21 -24.72
N ASN A 108 -17.24 -11.72 -24.48
CA ASN A 108 -16.62 -11.65 -23.15
C ASN A 108 -16.77 -10.29 -22.46
N GLN A 109 -17.64 -9.41 -22.98
CA GLN A 109 -17.80 -8.04 -22.47
C GLN A 109 -18.16 -8.01 -20.98
N ALA A 110 -19.12 -8.83 -20.55
CA ALA A 110 -19.54 -8.90 -19.15
C ALA A 110 -18.41 -9.32 -18.21
N ALA A 111 -17.56 -10.28 -18.62
CA ALA A 111 -16.40 -10.68 -17.82
C ALA A 111 -15.36 -9.56 -17.71
N TYR A 112 -15.17 -8.78 -18.78
CA TYR A 112 -14.28 -7.63 -18.80
C TYR A 112 -14.76 -6.49 -17.89
N GLU A 113 -16.07 -6.21 -17.88
CA GLU A 113 -16.69 -5.22 -17.00
C GLU A 113 -16.58 -5.61 -15.53
N ILE A 114 -16.75 -6.90 -15.20
CA ILE A 114 -16.55 -7.41 -13.83
C ILE A 114 -15.09 -7.23 -13.40
N ALA A 115 -14.13 -7.52 -14.28
CA ALA A 115 -12.71 -7.46 -13.96
C ALA A 115 -12.17 -6.03 -13.84
N PHE A 116 -12.57 -5.13 -14.74
CA PHE A 116 -11.92 -3.83 -14.95
C PHE A 116 -12.87 -2.61 -14.83
N GLY A 117 -14.19 -2.82 -14.82
CA GLY A 117 -15.16 -1.72 -14.82
C GLY A 117 -15.16 -0.89 -13.53
N SER A 118 -14.68 -1.46 -12.43
CA SER A 118 -14.61 -0.80 -11.12
C SER A 118 -13.23 -0.26 -10.76
N THR A 119 -12.23 -0.40 -11.63
CA THR A 119 -10.85 0.00 -11.35
C THR A 119 -10.76 1.47 -10.95
N TRP A 120 -11.48 2.38 -11.62
CA TRP A 120 -11.47 3.81 -11.30
C TRP A 120 -11.93 4.11 -9.87
N ARG A 121 -12.90 3.34 -9.39
CA ARG A 121 -13.44 3.47 -8.04
C ARG A 121 -12.43 3.00 -7.01
N ILE A 122 -11.72 1.90 -7.29
CA ILE A 122 -10.64 1.39 -6.45
C ILE A 122 -9.52 2.44 -6.35
N VAL A 123 -9.07 3.03 -7.47
CA VAL A 123 -8.03 4.06 -7.45
C VAL A 123 -8.45 5.29 -6.65
N ALA A 124 -9.67 5.78 -6.85
CA ALA A 124 -10.20 6.92 -6.11
C ALA A 124 -10.26 6.63 -4.61
N ALA A 125 -10.76 5.45 -4.23
CA ALA A 125 -10.79 5.01 -2.83
C ALA A 125 -9.38 4.90 -2.23
N SER A 126 -8.42 4.31 -2.94
CA SER A 126 -7.03 4.18 -2.47
C SER A 126 -6.35 5.53 -2.27
N LEU A 127 -6.57 6.51 -3.16
CA LEU A 127 -6.02 7.85 -3.00
C LEU A 127 -6.54 8.54 -1.73
N VAL A 128 -7.85 8.47 -1.50
CA VAL A 128 -8.47 9.08 -0.31
C VAL A 128 -8.03 8.37 0.97
N ALA A 129 -8.11 7.03 0.98
CA ALA A 129 -7.73 6.22 2.12
C ALA A 129 -6.26 6.41 2.48
N TYR A 130 -5.36 6.39 1.48
CA TYR A 130 -3.95 6.64 1.70
C TYR A 130 -3.69 8.04 2.24
N CYS A 131 -4.30 9.10 1.70
CA CYS A 131 -4.07 10.46 2.19
C CYS A 131 -4.39 10.61 3.68
N VAL A 132 -5.49 9.99 4.14
CA VAL A 132 -5.93 10.10 5.53
C VAL A 132 -5.19 9.08 6.42
N GLY A 133 -5.04 7.85 5.98
CA GLY A 133 -4.33 6.78 6.70
C GLY A 133 -2.86 7.13 6.93
N GLU A 134 -2.19 7.66 5.90
CA GLU A 134 -0.80 8.11 5.96
C GLU A 134 -0.62 9.29 6.93
N PHE A 135 -1.58 10.21 6.94
CA PHE A 135 -1.59 11.32 7.90
C PHE A 135 -1.69 10.81 9.35
N VAL A 136 -2.61 9.88 9.61
CA VAL A 136 -2.78 9.28 10.94
C VAL A 136 -1.55 8.48 11.36
N ASN A 137 -0.99 7.68 10.45
CA ASN A 137 0.23 6.90 10.65
C ASN A 137 1.40 7.81 11.06
N SER A 138 1.69 8.82 10.23
CA SER A 138 2.79 9.77 10.48
C SER A 138 2.61 10.57 11.76
N PHE A 139 1.39 11.03 12.04
CA PHE A 139 1.06 11.76 13.27
C PHE A 139 1.30 10.90 14.53
N LEU A 140 0.84 9.65 14.52
CA LEU A 140 1.03 8.74 15.65
C LEU A 140 2.47 8.33 15.83
N LEU A 141 3.22 8.11 14.75
CA LEU A 141 4.63 7.81 14.81
C LEU A 141 5.41 8.96 15.48
N ALA A 142 5.13 10.21 15.10
CA ALA A 142 5.71 11.39 15.73
C ALA A 142 5.33 11.50 17.22
N LYS A 143 4.05 11.31 17.56
CA LYS A 143 3.55 11.40 18.93
C LYS A 143 4.12 10.29 19.83
N LEU A 144 4.15 9.05 19.35
CA LEU A 144 4.71 7.92 20.08
C LEU A 144 6.22 8.04 20.26
N LYS A 145 6.95 8.61 19.29
CA LYS A 145 8.40 8.91 19.44
C LYS A 145 8.68 9.88 20.59
N LEU A 146 7.82 10.86 20.81
CA LEU A 146 7.91 11.78 21.95
C LEU A 146 7.58 11.05 23.27
N LEU A 147 6.52 10.23 23.27
CA LEU A 147 6.07 9.49 24.46
C LEU A 147 7.05 8.40 24.90
N THR A 148 7.77 7.78 23.96
CA THR A 148 8.72 6.70 24.28
C THR A 148 10.17 7.18 24.45
N GLU A 149 10.43 8.50 24.43
CA GLU A 149 11.78 9.07 24.45
C GLU A 149 12.71 8.47 23.38
N GLY A 150 12.15 8.07 22.24
CA GLY A 150 12.88 7.38 21.19
C GLY A 150 13.17 5.89 21.42
N LYS A 151 12.80 5.32 22.59
CA LYS A 151 12.94 3.90 22.93
C LYS A 151 11.77 3.08 22.33
N HIS A 152 11.93 1.77 22.20
CA HIS A 152 10.92 0.82 21.68
C HIS A 152 10.39 1.13 20.27
N LEU A 153 11.24 0.94 19.25
CA LEU A 153 10.87 1.09 17.83
C LEU A 153 9.63 0.26 17.44
N TRP A 154 9.55 -0.99 17.91
CA TRP A 154 8.43 -1.90 17.62
C TRP A 154 7.07 -1.36 18.06
N MET A 155 7.00 -0.65 19.19
CA MET A 155 5.74 -0.10 19.70
C MET A 155 5.25 1.06 18.82
N ARG A 156 6.19 1.79 18.21
CA ARG A 156 5.87 2.90 17.30
C ARG A 156 5.43 2.38 15.95
N THR A 157 6.14 1.41 15.38
CA THR A 157 5.81 0.85 14.06
C THR A 157 4.50 0.08 14.13
N ILE A 158 4.35 -0.86 15.05
CA ILE A 158 3.11 -1.65 15.17
C ILE A 158 1.95 -0.74 15.61
N GLY A 159 2.19 0.18 16.54
CA GLY A 159 1.18 1.13 16.99
C GLY A 159 0.68 2.03 15.87
N SER A 160 1.59 2.65 15.10
CA SER A 160 1.19 3.53 14.00
C SER A 160 0.54 2.76 12.85
N THR A 161 0.98 1.54 12.56
CA THR A 161 0.35 0.65 11.57
C THR A 161 -1.07 0.27 11.98
N ILE A 162 -1.32 -0.11 13.24
CA ILE A 162 -2.67 -0.48 13.71
C ILE A 162 -3.67 0.66 13.43
N PHE A 163 -3.32 1.90 13.77
CA PHE A 163 -4.22 3.03 13.59
C PHE A 163 -4.23 3.58 12.17
N GLY A 164 -3.07 3.64 11.50
CA GLY A 164 -2.93 4.08 10.11
C GLY A 164 -3.69 3.16 9.15
N GLU A 165 -3.43 1.85 9.23
CA GLU A 165 -4.14 0.84 8.44
C GLU A 165 -5.59 0.69 8.84
N GLY A 166 -5.91 0.95 10.12
CA GLY A 166 -7.29 0.99 10.60
C GLY A 166 -8.09 2.08 9.89
N VAL A 167 -7.55 3.30 9.84
CA VAL A 167 -8.19 4.44 9.16
C VAL A 167 -8.19 4.26 7.64
N ASP A 168 -7.11 3.77 7.06
CA ASP A 168 -7.05 3.40 5.64
C ASP A 168 -8.16 2.41 5.29
N SER A 169 -8.26 1.30 6.03
CA SER A 169 -9.26 0.26 5.77
C SER A 169 -10.70 0.77 5.99
N LEU A 170 -10.92 1.60 7.01
CA LEU A 170 -12.22 2.24 7.29
C LEU A 170 -12.71 3.14 6.16
N LEU A 171 -11.79 3.74 5.40
CA LEU A 171 -12.13 4.59 4.26
C LEU A 171 -12.15 3.80 2.96
N PHE A 172 -11.16 2.95 2.73
CA PHE A 172 -10.98 2.22 1.48
C PHE A 172 -12.15 1.29 1.19
N TYR A 173 -12.54 0.42 2.13
CA TYR A 173 -13.55 -0.61 1.86
C TYR A 173 -14.93 -0.03 1.53
N PRO A 174 -15.46 0.95 2.30
CA PRO A 174 -16.71 1.60 1.93
C PRO A 174 -16.61 2.36 0.61
N LEU A 175 -15.54 3.14 0.39
CA LEU A 175 -15.40 3.92 -0.84
C LEU A 175 -15.25 3.03 -2.08
N ALA A 176 -14.52 1.93 -1.98
CA ALA A 176 -14.27 1.01 -3.10
C ALA A 176 -15.48 0.12 -3.41
N PHE A 177 -16.18 -0.41 -2.39
CA PHE A 177 -17.12 -1.51 -2.57
C PHE A 177 -18.58 -1.22 -2.22
N TRP A 178 -18.89 -0.17 -1.44
CA TRP A 178 -20.27 0.08 -1.00
C TRP A 178 -21.20 0.43 -2.17
N ASN A 179 -22.30 -0.30 -2.37
CA ASN A 179 -23.16 -0.15 -3.56
C ASN A 179 -22.39 -0.29 -4.90
N SER A 180 -21.28 -1.01 -4.92
CA SER A 180 -20.53 -1.28 -6.16
C SER A 180 -21.15 -2.40 -7.01
N GLY A 181 -22.00 -3.24 -6.41
CA GLY A 181 -22.51 -4.45 -7.03
C GLY A 181 -21.51 -5.62 -7.11
N LEU A 182 -20.24 -5.39 -6.72
CA LEU A 182 -19.18 -6.41 -6.76
C LEU A 182 -19.17 -7.30 -5.51
N ILE A 183 -19.35 -6.67 -4.35
CA ILE A 183 -19.33 -7.31 -3.04
C ILE A 183 -20.63 -6.95 -2.33
N PRO A 184 -21.35 -7.93 -1.75
CA PRO A 184 -22.51 -7.66 -0.89
C PRO A 184 -22.14 -6.70 0.24
N ASN A 185 -22.93 -5.64 0.44
CA ASN A 185 -22.65 -4.60 1.43
C ASN A 185 -22.50 -5.16 2.86
N GLU A 186 -23.22 -6.24 3.18
CA GLU A 186 -23.18 -6.91 4.48
C GLU A 186 -21.82 -7.58 4.76
N LEU A 187 -21.07 -7.95 3.72
CA LEU A 187 -19.74 -8.54 3.85
C LEU A 187 -18.64 -7.48 4.00
N ILE A 188 -18.91 -6.22 3.67
CA ILE A 188 -17.91 -5.14 3.70
C ILE A 188 -17.30 -4.96 5.10
N PRO A 189 -18.07 -4.88 6.21
CA PRO A 189 -17.49 -4.76 7.55
C PRO A 189 -16.63 -5.96 7.95
N SER A 190 -17.02 -7.17 7.56
CA SER A 190 -16.26 -8.40 7.85
C SER A 190 -14.95 -8.44 7.06
N LEU A 191 -14.98 -8.07 5.77
CA LEU A 191 -13.78 -7.94 4.94
C LEU A 191 -12.84 -6.87 5.46
N MET A 192 -13.37 -5.72 5.87
CA MET A 192 -12.59 -4.64 6.45
C MET A 192 -11.88 -5.08 7.74
N LEU A 193 -12.61 -5.73 8.67
CA LEU A 193 -12.06 -6.21 9.93
C LEU A 193 -11.01 -7.32 9.71
N SER A 194 -11.33 -8.31 8.88
CA SER A 194 -10.41 -9.41 8.56
C SER A 194 -9.14 -8.91 7.90
N GLN A 195 -9.24 -7.93 6.99
CA GLN A 195 -8.09 -7.33 6.31
C GLN A 195 -7.23 -6.50 7.26
N TRP A 196 -7.84 -5.73 8.15
CA TRP A 196 -7.12 -4.98 9.17
C TRP A 196 -6.35 -5.91 10.13
N ILE A 197 -6.99 -6.99 10.59
CA ILE A 197 -6.36 -8.02 11.42
C ILE A 197 -5.25 -8.73 10.66
N ALA A 198 -5.50 -9.15 9.41
CA ALA A 198 -4.52 -9.84 8.59
C ALA A 198 -3.29 -8.97 8.31
N LYS A 199 -3.49 -7.70 7.95
CA LYS A 199 -2.39 -6.73 7.76
C LYS A 199 -1.56 -6.57 9.03
N THR A 200 -2.22 -6.37 10.16
CA THR A 200 -1.55 -6.24 11.47
C THR A 200 -0.79 -7.52 11.84
N ALA A 201 -1.37 -8.69 11.61
CA ALA A 201 -0.73 -9.97 11.89
C ALA A 201 0.48 -10.22 10.98
N VAL A 202 0.37 -9.90 9.69
CA VAL A 202 1.48 -9.99 8.74
C VAL A 202 2.60 -9.05 9.17
N GLU A 203 2.29 -7.82 9.56
CA GLU A 203 3.29 -6.87 10.06
C GLU A 203 4.07 -7.43 11.25
N ILE A 204 3.36 -7.98 12.25
CA ILE A 204 3.98 -8.61 13.43
C ILE A 204 4.88 -9.78 13.03
N LEU A 205 4.43 -10.64 12.11
CA LEU A 205 5.16 -11.81 11.65
C LEU A 205 6.37 -11.45 10.77
N PHE A 206 6.23 -10.43 9.93
CA PHE A 206 7.26 -10.00 8.98
C PHE A 206 8.27 -9.06 9.61
N THR A 207 7.95 -8.39 10.72
CA THR A 207 8.87 -7.56 11.51
C THR A 207 10.30 -8.16 11.58
N PRO A 208 10.54 -9.42 12.02
CA PRO A 208 11.88 -10.02 12.05
C PRO A 208 12.55 -10.21 10.67
N LEU A 209 11.76 -10.46 9.61
CA LEU A 209 12.25 -10.54 8.24
C LEU A 209 12.61 -9.14 7.71
N THR A 210 11.78 -8.14 7.99
CA THR A 210 12.03 -6.73 7.68
C THR A 210 13.35 -6.29 8.29
N TYR A 211 13.63 -6.60 9.56
CA TYR A 211 14.94 -6.34 10.18
C TYR A 211 16.12 -6.96 9.41
N LYS A 212 15.98 -8.18 8.89
CA LYS A 212 17.04 -8.85 8.11
C LYS A 212 17.26 -8.18 6.75
N ILE A 213 16.19 -7.88 6.03
CA ILE A 213 16.26 -7.25 4.70
C ILE A 213 16.82 -5.83 4.81
N VAL A 214 16.33 -5.07 5.78
CA VAL A 214 16.84 -3.73 6.10
C VAL A 214 18.32 -3.80 6.47
N GLY A 215 18.71 -4.70 7.37
CA GLY A 215 20.10 -4.86 7.78
C GLY A 215 21.04 -5.31 6.65
N PHE A 216 20.52 -5.99 5.62
CA PHE A 216 21.25 -6.30 4.39
C PHE A 216 21.38 -5.07 3.48
N LEU A 217 20.27 -4.39 3.20
CA LEU A 217 20.24 -3.21 2.33
C LEU A 217 21.07 -2.05 2.90
N LYS A 218 20.98 -1.77 4.20
CA LYS A 218 21.80 -0.75 4.88
C LYS A 218 23.30 -1.05 4.75
N ARG A 219 23.69 -2.34 4.82
CA ARG A 219 25.08 -2.77 4.60
C ARG A 219 25.52 -2.67 3.14
N ALA A 220 24.61 -2.98 2.21
CA ALA A 220 24.88 -2.94 0.78
C ALA A 220 24.97 -1.51 0.21
N GLU A 221 24.15 -0.60 0.72
CA GLU A 221 24.11 0.82 0.31
C GLU A 221 25.00 1.74 1.17
N GLN A 222 25.61 1.20 2.24
CA GLN A 222 26.39 1.96 3.25
C GLN A 222 25.63 3.19 3.80
N GLU A 223 24.36 3.00 4.13
CA GLU A 223 23.51 4.09 4.59
C GLU A 223 22.59 3.65 5.72
N ASP A 224 22.52 4.47 6.77
CA ASP A 224 21.59 4.31 7.89
C ASP A 224 20.90 5.66 8.10
N PHE A 225 19.78 5.85 7.39
CA PHE A 225 19.07 7.12 7.39
C PHE A 225 18.28 7.28 8.69
N TYR A 226 18.72 8.20 9.54
CA TYR A 226 17.95 8.60 10.72
C TYR A 226 17.08 9.81 10.35
N ASP A 227 15.77 9.61 10.15
CA ASP A 227 14.76 10.67 9.94
C ASP A 227 14.60 11.52 11.23
N ARG A 228 15.61 12.37 11.52
CA ARG A 228 15.65 13.27 12.68
C ARG A 228 15.03 14.64 12.37
N ASP A 229 15.04 15.06 11.10
CA ASP A 229 14.59 16.40 10.66
C ASP A 229 13.62 16.36 9.47
N THR A 230 12.82 15.29 9.35
CA THR A 230 11.93 15.10 8.20
C THR A 230 10.57 15.76 8.43
N ASP A 231 10.19 16.65 7.51
CA ASP A 231 8.88 17.31 7.49
C ASP A 231 7.84 16.29 6.98
N PHE A 232 7.00 15.78 7.89
CA PHE A 232 6.04 14.71 7.63
C PHE A 232 4.85 15.13 6.75
N THR A 233 4.80 16.38 6.27
CA THR A 233 3.68 16.91 5.49
C THR A 233 3.54 16.22 4.12
N PRO A 234 2.39 15.61 3.75
CA PRO A 234 2.22 14.78 2.54
C PRO A 234 2.34 15.55 1.21
N PHE A 235 2.31 16.88 1.25
CA PHE A 235 2.24 17.75 0.07
C PHE A 235 3.56 18.34 -0.40
N ARG A 236 4.68 18.11 0.31
CA ARG A 236 5.99 18.63 -0.09
C ARG A 236 6.85 17.54 -0.74
N ILE A 237 7.20 17.78 -1.99
CA ILE A 237 8.24 17.05 -2.73
C ILE A 237 9.51 17.90 -2.63
N LYS A 238 10.42 17.56 -1.72
CA LYS A 238 11.80 18.05 -1.78
C LYS A 238 12.67 16.92 -2.30
N THR A 239 13.26 17.18 -3.46
CA THR A 239 14.18 16.33 -4.21
C THR A 239 15.56 16.24 -3.55
#